data_AF-A0AAW8NGV8-F1
#
_entry.id   AF-A0AAW8NGV8-F1
#
_cell.length_a   1.000
_cell.length_b   1.000
_cell.length_c   1.000
_cell.angle_alpha   90.00
_cell.angle_beta   90.00
_cell.angle_gamma   90.00
#
_symmetry.space_group_name_H-M   'P 1'
#
loop_
_entity.id
_entity.type
_entity.pdbx_description
1 polymer ?
#
loop_
_entity_poly.entity_id
_entity_poly.type
_entity_poly.pdbx_seq_one_letter_code
_entity_poly.pdbx_strand_id
1 'polypeptide(L)' 'MKLRSAEPDWVSVIVLPVVPRYLELYAQTKGSLDVAQIEVWWIERSGDLVKKATI' A
#
# COMPACT_ATOMS: atom_id res chain seq x y z
N MET A 1 5.08 31.04 15.39
CA MET A 1 4.55 29.68 15.57
C MET A 1 5.26 28.76 14.60
N LYS A 2 6.17 27.89 15.07
CA LYS A 2 6.86 26.89 14.24
C LYS A 2 5.87 25.76 13.94
N LEU A 3 5.25 25.81 12.77
CA LEU A 3 4.32 24.80 12.30
C LEU A 3 5.10 23.67 11.63
N ARG A 4 4.90 22.45 12.16
CA ARG A 4 5.06 21.13 11.53
C ARG A 4 6.34 20.94 10.69
N SER A 5 7.43 20.52 11.34
CA SER A 5 8.64 20.04 10.65
C SER A 5 8.95 18.56 10.93
N ALA A 6 8.08 17.87 11.66
CA ALA A 6 8.20 16.44 11.90
C ALA A 6 7.08 15.75 11.14
N GLU A 7 7.27 15.56 9.84
CA GLU A 7 6.59 14.45 9.17
C GLU A 7 7.25 13.18 9.72
N PRO A 8 6.53 12.31 10.43
CA PRO A 8 7.09 11.02 10.78
C PRO A 8 7.42 10.29 9.47
N ASP A 9 8.61 9.69 9.37
CA ASP A 9 9.03 8.81 8.26
C ASP A 9 8.16 7.53 8.15
N TRP A 10 6.99 7.50 8.79
CA TRP A 10 6.12 6.35 8.90
C TRP A 10 5.09 6.38 7.78
N VAL A 11 5.14 5.36 6.93
CA VAL A 11 4.19 5.17 5.84
C VAL A 11 3.05 4.26 6.30
N SER A 12 1.81 4.60 5.94
CA SER A 12 0.66 3.74 6.19
C SER A 12 0.61 2.61 5.17
N VAL A 13 0.59 1.37 5.64
CA VAL A 13 0.61 0.18 4.80
C VAL A 13 -0.63 -0.66 5.05
N ILE A 14 -1.30 -1.10 3.98
CA ILE A 14 -2.33 -2.13 4.01
C ILE A 14 -1.74 -3.42 3.44
N VAL A 15 -1.87 -4.52 4.17
CA VAL A 15 -1.44 -5.84 3.69
C VAL A 15 -2.67 -6.61 3.22
N LEU A 16 -2.65 -7.09 1.97
CA LEU A 16 -3.74 -7.87 1.38
C LEU A 16 -3.22 -9.21 0.84
N PRO A 17 -4.02 -10.28 0.88
CA PRO A 17 -3.63 -11.55 0.28
C PRO A 17 -3.60 -11.45 -1.25
N VAL A 18 -2.68 -12.18 -1.88
CA VAL A 18 -2.62 -12.32 -3.34
C VAL A 18 -3.81 -13.16 -3.82
N VAL A 19 -4.95 -12.51 -4.06
CA VAL A 19 -6.14 -13.11 -4.65
C VAL A 19 -6.64 -12.26 -5.82
N PRO A 20 -7.19 -12.87 -6.89
CA PRO A 20 -7.56 -12.16 -8.11
C PRO A 20 -8.44 -10.93 -7.85
N ARG A 21 -9.41 -11.05 -6.94
CA ARG A 21 -10.34 -9.96 -6.60
C ARG A 21 -9.63 -8.74 -6.02
N TYR A 22 -8.66 -8.90 -5.13
CA TYR A 22 -7.94 -7.76 -4.56
C TYR A 22 -6.98 -7.13 -5.57
N LEU A 23 -6.38 -7.92 -6.47
CA LEU A 23 -5.54 -7.41 -7.54
C LEU A 23 -6.33 -6.55 -8.53
N GLU A 24 -7.53 -7.01 -8.93
CA GLU A 24 -8.45 -6.24 -9.78
C GLU A 24 -8.86 -4.92 -9.13
N LEU A 25 -9.26 -4.97 -7.85
CA LEU A 25 -9.64 -3.77 -7.10
C LEU A 25 -8.47 -2.81 -6.92
N TYR A 26 -7.27 -3.33 -6.65
CA TYR A 26 -6.06 -2.51 -6.56
C TYR A 26 -5.76 -1.82 -7.89
N ALA A 27 -5.83 -2.53 -9.01
CA ALA A 27 -5.65 -1.92 -10.33
C ALA A 27 -6.62 -0.75 -10.61
N GLN A 28 -7.86 -0.85 -10.12
CA GLN A 28 -8.87 0.21 -10.26
C GLN A 28 -8.68 1.39 -9.29
N THR A 29 -8.06 1.16 -8.14
CA THR A 29 -7.97 2.13 -7.03
C THR A 29 -6.57 2.66 -6.76
N LYS A 30 -5.54 2.15 -7.47
CA LYS A 30 -4.13 2.50 -7.30
C LYS A 30 -3.90 4.01 -7.24
N GLY A 31 -4.47 4.77 -8.18
CA GLY A 31 -4.30 6.23 -8.20
C GLY A 31 -4.85 6.94 -6.95
N SER A 32 -5.97 6.47 -6.40
CA SER A 32 -6.52 7.01 -5.15
C SER A 32 -5.65 6.64 -3.94
N LEU A 33 -5.09 5.43 -3.93
CA LEU A 33 -4.18 4.97 -2.88
C LEU A 33 -2.85 5.75 -2.91
N ASP A 34 -2.31 6.00 -4.10
CA ASP A 34 -1.08 6.76 -4.29
C ASP A 34 -1.24 8.22 -3.81
N VAL A 35 -2.36 8.88 -4.13
CA VAL A 35 -2.67 10.25 -3.65
C VAL A 35 -2.82 10.29 -2.12
N ALA A 36 -3.35 9.22 -1.52
CA ALA A 36 -3.51 9.11 -0.08
C ALA A 36 -2.21 8.67 0.65
N GLN A 37 -1.12 8.43 -0.08
CA GLN A 37 0.14 7.89 0.45
C GLN A 37 -0.06 6.58 1.23
N ILE A 38 -0.98 5.73 0.74
CA ILE A 38 -1.26 4.41 1.31
C ILE A 38 -0.56 3.37 0.45
N GLU A 39 0.44 2.69 1.02
CA GLU A 39 1.08 1.56 0.37
C GLU A 39 0.23 0.29 0.52
N VAL A 40 0.20 -0.54 -0.52
CA VAL A 40 -0.38 -1.88 -0.47
C VAL A 40 0.73 -2.91 -0.63
N TRP A 41 0.83 -3.81 0.34
CA TRP A 41 1.74 -4.94 0.30
C TRP A 41 0.93 -6.21 0.12
N TRP A 42 1.51 -7.17 -0.59
CA TRP A 42 0.85 -8.43 -0.88
C TRP A 42 1.43 -9.53 0.00
N ILE A 43 0.57 -10.39 0.52
CA ILE A 43 0.99 -11.60 1.25
C ILE A 43 0.54 -12.85 0.50
N GLU A 44 1.48 -13.74 0.24
CA GLU A 44 1.19 -15.05 -0.33
C GLU A 44 0.64 -16.00 0.73
N ARG A 45 0.03 -17.10 0.29
CA ARG A 45 -0.50 -18.13 1.21
C ARG A 45 0.61 -18.75 2.07
N SER A 46 1.86 -18.75 1.59
CA SER A 46 3.03 -19.17 2.36
C SER A 46 3.34 -18.28 3.57
N GLY A 47 2.75 -17.07 3.62
CA GLY A 47 3.08 -16.04 4.59
C GLY A 47 4.17 -15.08 4.11
N ASP A 48 4.68 -15.27 2.89
CA ASP A 48 5.72 -14.40 2.33
C ASP A 48 5.12 -13.06 1.88
N LEU A 49 5.77 -11.97 2.29
CA LEU A 49 5.43 -10.63 1.83
C LEU A 49 6.09 -10.35 0.48
N VAL A 50 5.28 -10.17 -0.55
CA VAL A 50 5.70 -9.68 -1.85
C VAL A 50 5.58 -8.16 -1.84
N LYS A 51 6.68 -7.49 -1.47
CA LYS A 51 6.75 -6.03 -1.49
C LYS A 51 6.90 -5.54 -2.94
N LYS A 52 6.22 -4.43 -3.25
CA LYS A 52 6.15 -3.69 -4.53
C LYS A 52 5.19 -4.26 -5.58
N ALA A 53 4.00 -3.64 -5.66
CA ALA A 53 3.33 -3.45 -6.93
C ALA A 53 3.85 -2.17 -7.61
N THR A 54 5.11 -2.20 -8.05
CA THR A 54 5.51 -1.40 -9.21
C THR A 54 5.29 -2.32 -10.40
N ILE A 55 4.08 -2.22 -10.99
CA ILE A 55 3.85 -2.68 -12.36
C ILE A 55 4.42 -1.60 -13.27
#